data_AF-M6ARC7-F1
#
_entry.id   AF-M6ARC7-F1
#
_cell.length_a   1.000
_cell.length_b   1.000
_cell.length_c   1.000
_cell.angle_alpha   90.00
_cell.angle_beta   90.00
_cell.angle_gamma   90.00
#
_symmetry.space_group_name_H-M   'P 1'
#
loop_
_entity.id
_entity.type
_entity.pdbx_description
1 polymer ?
#
loop_
_entity_poly.entity_id
_entity_poly.type
_entity_poly.pdbx_seq_one_letter_code
_entity_poly.pdbx_strand_id
1 'polypeptide(L)'
;MAQRYYLYYKQTGSGNLTVGKPSGYSNFLHNPDAKRMSFILPVDNGKAQEQIGRFVQDFQRLNAGRFAIASAVTGSVSQPTPGPGPTPKPPVGGTDPKPPSTTITNSGKIEPEKKDENNNAVIIVIAIVLGLVFGPKLLKKRKR
;
A
#
# COMPACT_ATOMS: atom_id res chain seq x y z
N MET A 1 11.96 7.15 -2.69
CA MET A 1 10.68 6.95 -3.41
C MET A 1 9.54 7.13 -2.41
N ALA A 2 8.46 7.80 -2.78
CA ALA A 2 7.32 7.92 -1.87
C ALA A 2 6.57 6.58 -1.80
N GLN A 3 5.99 6.27 -0.64
CA GLN A 3 5.10 5.12 -0.48
C GLN A 3 3.65 5.58 -0.52
N ARG A 4 2.78 4.75 -1.08
CA ARG A 4 1.33 4.95 -1.10
C ARG A 4 0.67 3.81 -0.35
N TYR A 5 -0.24 4.16 0.55
CA TYR A 5 -1.12 3.19 1.19
C TYR A 5 -2.36 2.98 0.34
N TYR A 6 -2.73 1.73 0.13
CA TYR A 6 -3.93 1.32 -0.60
C TYR A 6 -4.84 0.53 0.33
N LEU A 7 -6.10 0.94 0.43
CA LEU A 7 -7.15 0.27 1.17
C LEU A 7 -8.23 -0.18 0.20
N TYR A 8 -8.46 -1.49 0.16
CA TYR A 8 -9.55 -2.10 -0.59
C TYR A 8 -10.71 -2.34 0.37
N TYR A 9 -11.93 -2.06 -0.09
CA TYR A 9 -13.12 -2.21 0.71
C TYR A 9 -14.20 -3.01 -0.03
N LYS A 10 -15.16 -3.52 0.73
CA LYS A 10 -16.35 -4.19 0.22
C LYS A 10 -17.59 -3.61 0.86
N GLN A 11 -18.69 -3.59 0.12
CA GLN A 11 -19.99 -3.25 0.66
C GLN A 11 -20.50 -4.43 1.49
N THR A 12 -20.99 -4.16 2.69
CA THR A 12 -21.61 -5.15 3.58
C THR A 12 -23.09 -4.90 3.76
N GLY A 13 -23.56 -3.67 3.54
CA GLY A 13 -24.99 -3.33 3.56
C GLY A 13 -25.70 -3.63 2.23
N SER A 14 -27.03 -3.64 2.25
CA SER A 14 -27.88 -3.76 1.06
C SER A 14 -28.17 -2.40 0.41
N GLY A 15 -28.49 -2.41 -0.89
CA GLY A 15 -28.84 -1.21 -1.65
C GLY A 15 -27.66 -0.51 -2.34
N ASN A 16 -27.94 0.63 -2.97
CA ASN A 16 -26.93 1.45 -3.65
C ASN A 16 -26.33 2.44 -2.64
N LEU A 17 -25.26 2.04 -1.97
CA LEU A 17 -24.65 2.80 -0.89
C LEU A 17 -23.44 3.58 -1.39
N THR A 18 -23.32 4.84 -0.97
CA THR A 18 -22.11 5.64 -1.16
C THR A 18 -21.14 5.43 -0.01
N VAL A 19 -19.88 5.13 -0.34
CA VAL A 19 -18.79 4.99 0.65
C VAL A 19 -18.38 6.37 1.19
N GLY A 20 -18.27 6.49 2.51
CA GLY A 20 -17.71 7.63 3.20
C GLY A 20 -16.19 7.70 3.01
N LYS A 21 -15.68 8.88 2.68
CA LYS A 21 -14.27 9.12 2.34
C LYS A 21 -13.56 9.83 3.49
N PRO A 22 -12.50 9.25 4.08
CA PRO A 22 -11.64 9.96 5.02
C PRO A 22 -11.00 11.20 4.38
N SER A 23 -10.79 12.26 5.15
CA SER A 23 -10.24 13.55 4.68
C SER A 23 -8.94 13.93 5.40
N GLY A 24 -8.18 14.86 4.81
CA GLY A 24 -6.90 15.32 5.36
C GLY A 24 -5.68 14.46 5.00
N TYR A 25 -5.81 13.60 3.98
CA TYR A 25 -4.73 12.71 3.52
C TYR A 25 -4.07 13.25 2.25
N SER A 26 -2.74 13.24 2.21
CA SER A 26 -1.96 13.76 1.08
C SER A 26 -2.21 12.95 -0.18
N ASN A 27 -2.51 13.64 -1.30
CA ASN A 27 -2.77 13.03 -2.60
C ASN A 27 -3.79 11.88 -2.51
N PHE A 28 -4.85 12.10 -1.74
CA PHE A 28 -5.92 11.12 -1.58
C PHE A 28 -6.61 10.83 -2.92
N LEU A 29 -6.73 9.55 -3.25
CA LEU A 29 -7.44 9.06 -4.43
C LEU A 29 -8.47 8.02 -4.02
N HIS A 30 -9.65 8.10 -4.61
CA HIS A 30 -10.72 7.12 -4.46
C HIS A 30 -11.14 6.60 -5.84
N ASN A 31 -11.05 5.28 -6.03
CA ASN A 31 -11.53 4.59 -7.22
C ASN A 31 -12.72 3.69 -6.79
N PRO A 32 -13.96 4.07 -7.16
CA PRO A 32 -15.15 3.29 -6.79
C PRO A 32 -15.24 1.95 -7.53
N ASP A 33 -14.77 1.86 -8.78
CA ASP A 33 -14.84 0.65 -9.60
C ASP A 33 -13.99 -0.47 -9.00
N ALA A 34 -12.75 -0.13 -8.60
CA ALA A 34 -11.83 -1.03 -7.92
C ALA A 34 -12.11 -1.15 -6.41
N LYS A 35 -13.13 -0.45 -5.89
CA LYS A 35 -13.45 -0.33 -4.47
C LYS A 35 -12.21 -0.04 -3.61
N ARG A 36 -11.44 0.96 -4.03
CA ARG A 36 -10.10 1.26 -3.49
C ARG A 36 -9.96 2.72 -3.11
N MET A 37 -9.39 2.99 -1.95
CA MET A 37 -8.91 4.31 -1.55
C MET A 37 -7.41 4.28 -1.32
N SER A 38 -6.73 5.39 -1.53
CA SER A 38 -5.29 5.47 -1.34
C SER A 38 -4.81 6.88 -1.03
N PHE A 39 -3.66 6.98 -0.36
CA PHE A 39 -3.00 8.25 -0.07
C PHE A 39 -1.48 8.06 0.06
N ILE A 40 -0.73 9.14 -0.12
CA ILE A 40 0.73 9.13 0.01
C ILE A 40 1.12 9.15 1.49
N LEU A 41 1.97 8.20 1.87
CA LEU A 41 2.52 8.12 3.21
C LEU A 41 3.66 9.14 3.39
N PRO A 42 3.80 9.71 4.60
CA PRO A 42 5.00 10.40 5.02
C PRO A 42 6.24 9.51 4.87
N VAL A 43 7.40 10.13 4.66
CA VAL A 43 8.69 9.43 4.62
C VAL A 43 9.08 8.91 6.00
N ASP A 44 8.61 9.58 7.06
CA ASP A 44 8.80 9.15 8.44
C ASP A 44 7.90 7.95 8.77
N ASN A 45 8.51 6.82 9.13
CA ASN A 45 7.81 5.57 9.39
C ASN A 45 6.82 5.65 10.56
N GLY A 46 7.14 6.42 11.61
CA GLY A 46 6.26 6.58 12.77
C GLY A 46 5.00 7.37 12.38
N LYS A 47 5.18 8.48 11.67
CA LYS A 47 4.06 9.29 11.14
C LYS A 47 3.26 8.53 10.09
N ALA A 48 3.90 7.67 9.30
CA ALA A 48 3.22 6.83 8.33
C ALA A 48 2.28 5.82 9.03
N GLN A 49 2.77 5.12 10.06
CA GLN A 49 1.94 4.19 10.83
C GLN A 49 0.77 4.91 11.53
N GLU A 50 1.01 6.10 12.09
CA GLU A 50 -0.05 6.92 12.70
C GLU A 50 -1.12 7.32 11.67
N GLN A 51 -0.71 7.80 10.49
CA GLN A 51 -1.64 8.16 9.44
C GLN A 51 -2.45 6.96 8.93
N ILE A 52 -1.83 5.78 8.80
CA ILE A 52 -2.53 4.54 8.46
C ILE A 52 -3.58 4.21 9.53
N GLY A 53 -3.19 4.24 10.81
CA GLY A 53 -4.11 3.97 11.92
C GLY A 53 -5.31 4.91 11.92
N ARG A 54 -5.06 6.22 11.80
CA ARG A 54 -6.11 7.23 11.69
C ARG A 54 -6.99 7.01 10.46
N PHE A 55 -6.41 6.68 9.32
CA PHE A 55 -7.14 6.44 8.07
C PHE A 55 -8.10 5.25 8.19
N VAL A 56 -7.61 4.14 8.75
CA VAL A 56 -8.42 2.94 9.01
C VAL A 56 -9.54 3.24 9.99
N GLN A 57 -9.26 3.98 11.06
CA GLN A 57 -10.26 4.38 12.04
C GLN A 57 -11.34 5.29 11.42
N ASP A 58 -10.93 6.31 10.67
CA ASP A 58 -11.83 7.22 9.98
C ASP A 58 -12.70 6.47 8.96
N PHE A 59 -12.11 5.55 8.20
CA PHE A 59 -12.84 4.71 7.26
C PHE A 59 -13.92 3.91 7.99
N GLN A 60 -13.57 3.22 9.07
CA GLN A 60 -14.54 2.42 9.84
C GLN A 60 -15.64 3.28 10.44
N ARG A 61 -15.30 4.45 11.01
CA ARG A 61 -16.26 5.39 11.58
C ARG A 61 -17.27 5.88 10.54
N LEU A 62 -16.79 6.28 9.37
CA LEU A 62 -17.63 6.83 8.30
C LEU A 62 -18.49 5.76 7.60
N ASN A 63 -18.07 4.50 7.67
CA ASN A 63 -18.67 3.41 6.90
C ASN A 63 -19.26 2.29 7.75
N ALA A 64 -19.39 2.51 9.06
CA ALA A 64 -19.90 1.52 10.00
C ALA A 64 -21.21 0.88 9.50
N GLY A 65 -21.25 -0.45 9.47
CA GLY A 65 -22.41 -1.23 9.02
C GLY A 65 -22.66 -1.23 7.50
N ARG A 66 -21.94 -0.43 6.71
CA ARG A 66 -22.17 -0.27 5.26
C ARG A 66 -21.01 -0.79 4.42
N PHE A 67 -19.77 -0.54 4.83
CA PHE A 67 -18.58 -1.03 4.18
C PHE A 67 -17.55 -1.53 5.20
N ALA A 68 -16.79 -2.54 4.78
CA ALA A 68 -15.70 -3.10 5.55
C ALA A 68 -14.42 -3.11 4.73
N ILE A 69 -13.28 -3.05 5.43
CA ILE A 69 -11.97 -3.22 4.82
C ILE A 69 -11.83 -4.67 4.38
N ALA A 70 -11.48 -4.88 3.11
CA ALA A 70 -11.25 -6.19 2.53
C ALA A 70 -9.76 -6.56 2.60
N SER A 71 -8.89 -5.61 2.27
CA SER A 71 -7.43 -5.75 2.38
C SER A 71 -6.77 -4.38 2.35
N ALA A 72 -5.50 -4.31 2.75
CA ALA A 72 -4.71 -3.10 2.60
C ALA A 72 -3.24 -3.43 2.39
N VAL A 73 -2.55 -2.62 1.59
CA VAL A 73 -1.14 -2.81 1.23
C VAL A 73 -0.45 -1.46 1.08
N THR A 74 0.85 -1.42 1.32
CA THR A 74 1.72 -0.31 0.93
C THR A 74 2.41 -0.63 -0.39
N GLY A 75 2.57 0.37 -1.24
CA GLY A 75 3.30 0.23 -2.50
C GLY A 75 4.14 1.46 -2.79
N SER A 76 5.33 1.24 -3.31
CA SER A 76 6.20 2.30 -3.82
C SER A 76 5.51 3.00 -4.99
N VAL A 77 5.53 4.33 -5.01
CA VAL A 77 5.15 5.11 -6.19
C VAL A 77 6.39 5.77 -6.75
N SER A 78 6.67 5.48 -8.03
CA SER A 78 7.60 6.25 -8.82
C SER A 78 6.95 7.61 -9.06
N GLN A 79 7.44 8.64 -8.40
CA GLN A 79 7.18 9.99 -8.88
C GLN A 79 7.89 10.09 -10.24
N PRO A 80 7.22 10.50 -11.33
CA PRO A 80 7.94 10.79 -12.56
C PRO A 80 8.98 11.85 -12.19
N THR A 81 10.26 11.48 -12.29
CA THR A 81 11.33 12.46 -12.30
C THR A 81 10.95 13.44 -13.40
N PRO A 82 10.86 14.76 -13.15
CA PRO A 82 10.80 15.71 -14.23
C PRO A 82 11.95 15.35 -15.15
N GLY A 83 11.64 14.90 -16.37
CA GLY A 83 12.68 14.66 -17.35
C GLY A 83 13.52 15.93 -17.44
N PRO A 84 14.83 15.82 -17.66
CA PRO A 84 15.62 17.02 -17.95
C PRO A 84 14.85 17.77 -19.05
N GLY A 85 14.49 19.03 -18.75
CA GLY A 85 13.88 19.91 -19.74
C GLY A 85 14.75 19.90 -21.01
N PRO A 86 14.19 20.19 -22.18
CA PRO A 86 14.90 20.07 -23.46
C PRO A 86 16.27 20.74 -23.35
N THR A 87 17.31 19.92 -23.34
CA THR A 87 18.69 20.37 -23.29
C THR A 87 18.93 21.23 -24.53
N PRO A 88 19.51 22.44 -24.41
CA PRO A 88 19.91 23.22 -25.58
C PRO A 88 20.80 22.36 -26.48
N LYS A 89 20.40 22.24 -27.74
CA LYS A 89 21.05 21.40 -28.76
C LYS A 89 22.50 21.86 -28.94
N PRO A 90 23.52 20.99 -28.75
CA PRO A 90 24.91 21.34 -29.05
C PRO A 90 25.09 21.58 -30.55
N PRO A 91 26.08 22.39 -30.97
CA PRO A 91 26.34 22.64 -32.38
C PRO A 91 26.77 21.34 -33.06
N VAL A 92 26.19 21.07 -34.22
CA VAL A 92 26.49 19.91 -35.07
C VAL A 92 27.85 20.10 -35.75
N GLY A 93 28.78 19.18 -35.53
CA GLY A 93 30.06 19.18 -36.23
C GLY A 93 30.86 17.88 -36.08
N GLY A 94 30.81 17.03 -37.11
CA GLY A 94 31.98 16.28 -37.59
C GLY A 94 32.18 14.82 -37.15
N THR A 95 32.07 13.92 -38.14
CA THR A 95 32.80 12.64 -38.35
C THR A 95 32.41 11.35 -37.58
N ASP A 96 31.88 10.39 -38.35
CA ASP A 96 31.64 8.93 -38.15
C ASP A 96 32.98 8.15 -37.91
N PRO A 97 33.09 6.88 -37.40
CA PRO A 97 32.17 5.72 -37.39
C PRO A 97 32.02 4.86 -36.09
N LYS A 98 30.98 4.00 -36.10
CA LYS A 98 30.55 2.87 -35.16
C LYS A 98 31.59 1.71 -35.08
N PRO A 99 31.60 0.63 -34.21
CA PRO A 99 30.55 -0.12 -33.43
C PRO A 99 31.01 -0.71 -32.03
N PRO A 100 30.35 -1.71 -31.36
CA PRO A 100 29.03 -2.33 -31.49
C PRO A 100 28.13 -2.28 -30.23
N SER A 101 26.88 -2.73 -30.43
CA SER A 101 25.78 -2.90 -29.49
C SER A 101 26.05 -3.96 -28.42
N THR A 102 25.95 -3.61 -27.14
CA THR A 102 25.71 -4.59 -26.06
C THR A 102 24.21 -4.73 -25.83
N THR A 103 23.62 -5.64 -26.60
CA THR A 103 22.31 -6.21 -26.29
C THR A 103 22.48 -7.11 -25.08
N ILE A 104 22.05 -6.67 -23.89
CA ILE A 104 21.79 -7.60 -22.78
C ILE A 104 20.35 -8.09 -22.93
N THR A 105 20.19 -9.10 -23.77
CA THR A 105 19.11 -10.08 -23.63
C THR A 105 19.59 -11.09 -22.61
N ASN A 106 18.94 -11.16 -21.45
CA ASN A 106 18.96 -12.38 -20.66
C ASN A 106 17.53 -12.73 -20.27
N SER A 107 16.83 -13.33 -21.24
CA SER A 107 15.80 -14.30 -20.93
C SER A 107 16.52 -15.55 -20.40
N GLY A 108 16.53 -15.69 -19.07
CA GLY A 108 17.13 -16.83 -18.37
C GLY A 108 16.23 -17.25 -17.22
N LYS A 109 15.37 -18.23 -17.50
CA LYS A 109 14.54 -18.98 -16.55
C LYS A 109 15.43 -19.76 -15.58
N ILE A 110 15.29 -19.52 -14.27
CA ILE A 110 15.45 -20.46 -13.14
C ILE A 110 14.59 -19.92 -11.98
N GLU A 111 13.42 -20.50 -11.72
CA GLU A 111 13.10 -21.42 -10.61
C GLU A 111 13.04 -20.79 -9.19
N PRO A 112 12.06 -21.21 -8.35
CA PRO A 112 11.55 -20.41 -7.26
C PRO A 112 12.30 -20.66 -5.95
N GLU A 113 12.85 -19.61 -5.33
CA GLU A 113 13.19 -19.67 -3.91
C GLU A 113 11.97 -19.21 -3.09
N LYS A 114 11.22 -20.21 -2.59
CA LYS A 114 10.38 -20.01 -1.41
C LYS A 114 11.29 -19.58 -0.25
N LYS A 115 11.07 -18.38 0.27
CA LYS A 115 11.31 -18.10 1.69
C LYS A 115 10.07 -17.44 2.28
N ASP A 116 9.51 -18.19 3.22
CA ASP A 116 8.32 -17.93 4.01
C ASP A 116 8.34 -16.56 4.72
N GLU A 117 7.78 -15.54 4.08
CA GLU A 117 7.33 -14.33 4.79
C GLU A 117 5.90 -14.51 5.35
N ASN A 118 5.18 -15.52 4.89
CA ASN A 118 3.79 -15.78 5.28
C ASN A 118 3.65 -16.35 6.69
N ASN A 119 4.70 -16.99 7.24
CA ASN A 119 4.64 -17.54 8.60
C ASN A 119 4.55 -16.44 9.65
N ASN A 120 5.30 -15.33 9.52
CA ASN A 120 5.21 -14.24 10.51
C ASN A 120 3.85 -13.55 10.47
N ALA A 121 3.29 -13.29 9.28
CA ALA A 121 1.97 -12.70 9.16
C ALA A 121 0.88 -13.60 9.75
N VAL A 122 0.91 -14.91 9.47
CA VAL A 122 -0.05 -15.88 10.02
C VAL A 122 0.11 -16.05 11.53
N ILE A 123 1.34 -16.10 12.05
CA ILE A 123 1.60 -16.18 13.50
C ILE A 123 1.04 -14.94 14.22
N ILE A 124 1.23 -13.74 13.67
CA ILE A 124 0.71 -12.50 14.27
C ILE A 124 -0.82 -12.50 14.29
N VAL A 125 -1.47 -12.92 13.19
CA VAL A 125 -2.94 -13.00 13.14
C VAL A 125 -3.48 -14.02 14.13
N ILE A 126 -2.87 -15.21 14.22
CA ILE A 126 -3.27 -16.25 15.19
C ILE A 126 -3.08 -15.75 16.64
N ALA A 127 -1.97 -15.08 16.94
CA ALA A 127 -1.69 -14.53 18.26
C ALA A 127 -2.71 -13.46 18.69
N ILE A 128 -3.13 -12.58 17.77
CA ILE A 128 -4.16 -11.57 18.04
C ILE A 128 -5.52 -12.23 18.30
N VAL A 129 -5.91 -13.22 17.49
CA VAL A 129 -7.19 -13.94 17.66
C VAL A 129 -7.20 -14.73 18.98
N LEU A 130 -6.13 -15.45 19.31
CA LEU A 130 -6.03 -16.16 20.59
C LEU A 130 -6.02 -15.19 21.78
N GLY A 131 -5.32 -14.05 21.66
CA GLY A 131 -5.32 -12.99 22.67
C GLY A 131 -6.71 -12.39 22.92
N LEU A 132 -7.51 -12.19 21.87
CA LEU A 132 -8.88 -11.67 22.00
C LEU A 132 -9.86 -12.70 22.58
N VAL A 133 -9.70 -13.98 22.24
CA VAL A 133 -10.60 -15.05 22.72
C VAL A 133 -10.24 -15.52 24.14
N PHE A 134 -8.95 -15.67 24.45
CA PHE A 134 -8.48 -16.19 25.74
C PHE A 134 -7.98 -15.12 26.72
N GLY A 135 -7.53 -13.95 26.23
CA GLY A 135 -7.14 -12.81 27.07
C GLY A 135 -8.21 -12.38 28.08
N PRO A 136 -9.49 -12.23 27.70
CA PRO A 136 -10.53 -11.88 28.67
C PRO A 136 -10.82 -12.99 29.69
N LYS A 137 -10.51 -14.27 29.39
CA LYS A 137 -10.60 -15.39 30.35
C LYS A 137 -9.42 -15.41 31.33
N LEU A 138 -8.22 -15.03 30.92
CA LEU A 138 -7.05 -14.97 31.81
C LEU A 138 -7.09 -13.74 32.75
N LEU A 139 -7.56 -12.58 32.27
CA LEU A 139 -7.66 -11.36 33.08
C LEU A 139 -8.71 -11.45 34.19
N LYS A 140 -9.74 -12.31 34.03
CA LYS A 140 -10.73 -12.57 35.08
C LYS A 140 -10.20 -13.45 36.23
N LYS A 141 -9.11 -14.21 36.02
CA LYS A 141 -8.54 -15.08 37.07
C LYS A 141 -7.61 -14.36 38.05
N ARG A 142 -7.20 -13.12 37.77
CA ARG A 142 -6.24 -12.35 38.62
C ARG A 142 -6.91 -11.38 39.60
N LYS A 143 -8.24 -11.41 39.71
CA LYS A 143 -9.00 -10.79 40.81
C LYS A 143 -9.50 -11.88 41.76
N ARG A 144 -8.59 -12.41 42.57
CA ARG A 144 -8.84 -12.98 43.90
C ARG A 144 -7.51 -13.03 44.62
#